data_AF-A0A431K9D1-F1
#
_entry.id   AF-A0A431K9D1-F1
#
_cell.length_a   1.000
_cell.length_b   1.000
_cell.length_c   1.000
_cell.angle_alpha   90.00
_cell.angle_beta   90.00
_cell.angle_gamma   90.00
#
_symmetry.space_group_name_H-M   'P 1'
#
loop_
_entity.id
_entity.type
_entity.pdbx_description
1 polymer ?
#
loop_
_entity_poly.entity_id
_entity_poly.type
_entity_poly.pdbx_seq_one_letter_code
_entity_poly.pdbx_strand_id
1 'polypeptide(L)' 'MNAPWLVSALCISAYLVIGSRIEEKRILQRHPDSYAAYRRIVPALIPWRGRALDEATRHQLEARALEES' A
#
# COMPACT_ATOMS: atom_id res chain seq x y z
N MET A 1 -11.06 -28.23 -5.75
CA MET A 1 -10.64 -27.39 -4.59
C MET A 1 -11.10 -28.10 -3.33
N ASN A 2 -10.18 -28.38 -2.41
CA ASN A 2 -10.47 -29.16 -1.20
C ASN A 2 -10.47 -28.23 0.03
N ALA A 3 -11.21 -28.60 1.08
CA ALA A 3 -11.37 -27.77 2.28
C ALA A 3 -10.05 -27.26 2.90
N PRO A 4 -8.97 -28.08 3.03
CA PRO A 4 -7.69 -27.59 3.55
C PRO A 4 -7.08 -26.47 2.72
N TRP A 5 -7.21 -26.57 1.39
CA TRP A 5 -6.66 -25.58 0.46
C TRP A 5 -7.37 -24.23 0.59
N LEU A 6 -8.69 -24.24 0.76
CA LEU A 6 -9.47 -23.02 0.98
C LEU A 6 -9.09 -22.36 2.32
N VAL A 7 -8.95 -23.15 3.38
CA VAL A 7 -8.53 -22.66 4.69
C VAL A 7 -7.15 -22.02 4.61
N SER A 8 -6.17 -22.69 3.99
CA SER A 8 -4.84 -22.12 3.79
C SER A 8 -4.88 -20.82 2.98
N ALA A 9 -5.65 -20.77 1.89
CA ALA A 9 -5.79 -19.56 1.08
C ALA A 9 -6.39 -18.39 1.88
N LEU A 10 -7.39 -18.66 2.74
CA LEU A 10 -7.97 -17.65 3.64
C LEU A 10 -6.96 -17.18 4.68
N CYS A 11 -6.24 -18.10 5.34
CA CYS A 11 -5.21 -17.75 6.32
C CYS A 11 -4.10 -16.89 5.72
N ILE A 12 -3.59 -17.26 4.54
CA ILE A 12 -2.55 -16.50 3.83
C ILE A 12 -3.08 -15.13 3.42
N SER A 13 -4.30 -15.07 2.88
CA SER A 13 -4.93 -13.80 2.48
C SER A 13 -5.11 -12.87 3.69
N ALA A 14 -5.58 -13.39 4.83
CA ALA A 14 -5.71 -12.63 6.07
C ALA A 14 -4.35 -12.14 6.58
N TYR A 15 -3.31 -12.99 6.55
CA TYR A 15 -1.95 -12.62 6.91
C TYR A 15 -1.43 -11.44 6.08
N LEU A 16 -1.59 -11.49 4.75
CA LEU A 16 -1.16 -10.42 3.84
C LEU A 16 -1.92 -9.11 4.08
N VAL A 17 -3.26 -9.19 4.27
CA VAL A 17 -4.09 -8.00 4.54
C VAL A 17 -3.69 -7.34 5.85
N ILE A 18 -3.52 -8.12 6.92
CA ILE A 18 -3.15 -7.60 8.25
C ILE A 18 -1.73 -7.02 8.21
N GLY A 19 -0.77 -7.75 7.65
CA GLY A 19 0.61 -7.30 7.53
C GLY A 19 0.74 -6.00 6.75
N SER A 20 0.04 -5.89 5.62
CA SER A 20 0.01 -4.66 4.81
C SER A 20 -0.54 -3.47 5.58
N ARG A 21 -1.60 -3.65 6.39
CA ARG A 21 -2.20 -2.56 7.17
C ARG A 21 -1.30 -2.06 8.31
N ILE A 22 -0.59 -2.97 8.96
CA ILE A 22 0.37 -2.61 10.01
C ILE A 22 1.51 -1.80 9.41
N GLU A 23 2.03 -2.23 8.26
CA GLU A 23 3.12 -1.53 7.58
C GLU A 23 2.69 -0.17 7.05
N GLU A 24 1.50 -0.09 6.44
CA GLU A 24 0.92 1.18 5.96
C GLU A 24 0.80 2.20 7.10
N LYS A 25 0.39 1.75 8.29
CA LYS A 25 0.31 2.62 9.48
C LYS A 25 1.68 3.16 9.90
N ARG A 26 2.74 2.35 9.81
CA ARG A 26 4.12 2.79 10.12
C ARG A 26 4.62 3.81 9.12
N ILE A 27 4.32 3.61 7.83
CA ILE A 27 4.71 4.55 6.78
C ILE A 27 3.97 5.89 6.97
N LEU A 28 2.67 5.86 7.23
CA LEU A 28 1.88 7.07 7.53
C LEU A 28 2.38 7.84 8.75
N GLN A 29 2.97 7.16 9.74
CA GLN A 29 3.58 7.83 10.89
C GLN A 29 4.87 8.56 10.51
N ARG A 30 5.59 8.07 9.50
CA ARG A 30 6.85 8.66 9.02
C ARG A 30 6.63 9.73 7.95
N HIS A 31 5.61 9.56 7.13
CA HIS A 31 5.32 10.36 5.94
C HIS A 31 3.82 10.71 5.88
N PRO A 32 3.32 11.55 6.80
CA PRO A 32 1.88 11.74 7.00
C PRO A 32 1.17 12.36 5.79
N ASP A 33 1.84 13.24 5.03
CA ASP A 33 1.20 13.98 3.94
C ASP A 33 1.54 13.37 2.57
N SER A 34 2.83 13.14 2.28
CA SER A 34 3.31 12.56 1.02
C SER A 34 2.72 11.15 0.79
N TYR A 35 2.77 10.28 1.81
CA TYR A 35 2.23 8.94 1.67
C TYR A 35 0.68 8.91 1.68
N ALA A 36 0.03 9.82 2.40
CA ALA A 36 -1.43 9.94 2.37
C ALA A 36 -1.96 10.34 0.98
N ALA A 37 -1.21 11.15 0.23
CA ALA A 37 -1.49 11.46 -1.16
C ALA A 37 -1.21 10.25 -2.07
N TYR A 38 -0.06 9.57 -1.89
CA TYR A 38 0.31 8.37 -2.64
C TYR A 38 -0.75 7.26 -2.57
N ARG A 39 -1.23 6.90 -1.36
CA ARG A 39 -2.19 5.79 -1.17
C ARG A 39 -3.56 6.02 -1.83
N ARG A 40 -3.88 7.27 -2.19
CA ARG A 40 -5.12 7.58 -2.94
C ARG A 40 -5.00 7.21 -4.40
N ILE A 41 -3.77 7.14 -4.93
CA ILE A 41 -3.46 6.86 -6.32
C ILE A 41 -3.19 5.37 -6.50
N VAL A 42 -2.29 4.81 -5.68
CA VAL A 42 -1.82 3.43 -5.84
C VAL A 42 -2.49 2.49 -4.83
N PRO A 43 -3.19 1.43 -5.28
CA PRO A 43 -3.78 0.44 -4.39
C PRO A 43 -2.70 -0.40 -3.69
N ALA A 44 -2.92 -0.73 -2.41
CA ALA A 44 -1.91 -1.33 -1.55
C ALA A 44 -1.56 -2.80 -1.85
N LEU A 45 -2.53 -3.64 -2.25
CA LEU A 45 -2.35 -5.09 -2.36
C LEU A 45 -2.66 -5.66 -3.74
N ILE A 46 -3.79 -5.27 -4.32
CA ILE A 46 -4.23 -5.78 -5.62
C ILE A 46 -4.06 -4.66 -6.65
N PRO A 47 -3.18 -4.85 -7.66
CA PRO A 47 -3.00 -3.85 -8.70
C PRO A 47 -4.31 -3.70 -9.47
N TRP A 48 -4.78 -2.45 -9.58
CA TRP A 48 -5.99 -2.11 -10.33
C TRP A 48 -5.59 -1.44 -11.64
N ARG A 49 -6.17 -1.90 -12.76
CA ARG A 49 -5.87 -1.34 -14.10
C ARG A 49 -6.17 0.15 -14.12
N GLY A 50 -5.18 0.96 -14.51
CA GLY A 50 -5.31 2.43 -14.60
C GLY A 50 -5.03 3.18 -13.30
N ARG A 51 -4.70 2.50 -12.20
CA ARG A 51 -4.21 3.12 -10.96
C ARG A 51 -2.69 2.93 -10.86
N ALA A 52 -1.97 3.74 -11.62
CA ALA A 52 -0.51 3.79 -11.61
C ALA A 52 -0.04 5.20 -11.24
N LEU A 53 1.12 5.27 -10.59
CA LEU A 53 1.76 6.54 -10.29
C LEU A 53 2.46 7.06 -11.55
N ASP A 54 2.09 8.26 -11.99
CA ASP A 54 2.79 8.96 -13.07
C ASP A 54 4.11 9.57 -12.58
N GLU A 55 5.06 9.72 -13.48
CA GLU A 55 6.41 10.21 -13.21
C GLU A 55 6.41 11.62 -12.57
N ALA A 56 5.61 12.55 -13.09
CA ALA A 56 5.55 13.90 -12.53
C ALA A 56 5.00 13.89 -11.09
N THR A 57 4.02 13.02 -10.83
CA THR A 57 3.43 12.86 -9.49
C THR A 57 4.42 12.20 -8.54
N ARG A 58 5.20 11.22 -9.01
CA ARG A 58 6.26 10.57 -8.23
C ARG A 58 7.27 11.60 -7.71
N HIS A 59 7.84 12.40 -8.59
CA HIS A 59 8.82 13.41 -8.19
C HIS A 59 8.25 14.44 -7.21
N GLN A 60 6.98 14.83 -7.36
CA GLN A 60 6.32 15.73 -6.40
C GLN A 60 6.17 15.09 -5.01
N LEU A 61 5.81 13.81 -4.94
CA LEU A 61 5.66 13.10 -3.67
C LEU A 61 7.01 12.81 -3.01
N GLU A 62 8.05 12.51 -3.80
CA GLU A 62 9.43 12.34 -3.31
C GLU A 62 9.96 13.64 -2.71
N ALA A 63 9.76 14.77 -3.37
CA ALA A 63 10.14 16.08 -2.84
C ALA A 63 9.47 16.34 -1.48
N ARG A 64 8.16 16.06 -1.36
CA ARG A 64 7.42 16.21 -0.09
C ARG A 64 7.91 15.25 0.99
N ALA A 65 8.21 14.00 0.63
CA ALA A 65 8.71 13.01 1.58
C ALA A 65 10.08 13.41 2.17
N LEU A 66 10.91 14.10 1.38
CA LEU A 66 12.19 14.67 1.84
C LEU A 66 11.98 15.87 2.77
N GLU A 67 10.96 16.70 2.53
CA GLU A 67 10.60 17.82 3.41
C GLU A 67 10.02 17.33 4.76
N GLU A 68 9.41 16.15 4.78
CA GLU A 68 8.79 15.51 5.96
C GLU A 68 9.79 14.74 6.86
N SER A 69 11.01 14.47 6.39
CA SER A 69 12.01 13.62 7.08
C SER A 69 13.00 14.41 7.93
#